data_AF-A0A835CR06-F1
#
_entry.id   AF-A0A835CR06-F1
#
_cell.length_a   1.000
_cell.length_b   1.000
_cell.length_c   1.000
_cell.angle_alpha   90.00
_cell.angle_beta   90.00
_cell.angle_gamma   90.00
#
_symmetry.space_group_name_H-M   'P 1'
#
loop_
_entity.id
_entity.type
_entity.pdbx_description
1 polymer ?
#
loop_
_entity_poly.entity_id
_entity_poly.type
_entity_poly.pdbx_seq_one_letter_code
_entity_poly.pdbx_strand_id
1 'polypeptide(L)'
;MNILPKKRWHVRTRDNIARVRRDEAQAAEEEKAKKSRIQKAETEARIDILRSKARQKYDGRNEQQEEDIKKPEKLEHVNFFRDLEQGIVDYNKPNAEHEAEKKAEKEKYEKQIGYLTYLGQDTNESTGKKNWYDQIPARLIDKEKKTEIYSKNKTIEDPMSVIKKYIKTTSSSTSVSSPNKDIIKIENTKKRKRQSDSDNDNDNDDDKNKRKKHKKNKKKKSKKHKSDKYDDDNDDKKPSKLSIEKLRQARLLREQSEKTKTEQLLAKLRGDPLPIVIKEEPKPTIRQKYNSQYCPEIARQNAERTPRH
;
A
#
# COMPACT_ATOMS: atom_id res chain seq x y z
N MET A 1 37.90 -25.22 -15.20
CA MET A 1 37.74 -24.91 -13.76
C MET A 1 36.44 -24.16 -13.54
N ASN A 2 35.45 -24.73 -12.83
CA ASN A 2 34.20 -24.02 -12.52
C ASN A 2 34.39 -23.08 -11.33
N ILE A 3 34.39 -21.78 -11.59
CA ILE A 3 34.59 -20.74 -10.57
C ILE A 3 33.28 -20.26 -9.93
N LEU A 4 32.14 -20.68 -10.47
CA LEU A 4 30.81 -20.21 -10.09
C LEU A 4 30.45 -20.54 -8.63
N PRO A 5 30.77 -21.74 -8.08
CA PRO A 5 30.50 -22.07 -6.69
C PRO A 5 31.26 -21.19 -5.68
N LYS A 6 32.36 -20.56 -6.10
CA LYS A 6 33.17 -19.65 -5.26
C LYS A 6 32.61 -18.22 -5.23
N LYS A 7 31.56 -17.94 -6.00
CA LYS A 7 30.95 -16.61 -6.06
C LYS A 7 29.78 -16.53 -5.10
N ARG A 8 29.79 -15.49 -4.25
CA ARG A 8 28.74 -15.17 -3.27
C ARG A 8 27.34 -14.96 -3.87
N TRP A 9 27.24 -14.63 -5.16
CA TRP A 9 25.97 -14.42 -5.84
C TRP A 9 25.40 -15.70 -6.47
N HIS A 10 26.12 -16.82 -6.40
CA HIS A 10 25.68 -18.04 -7.04
C HIS A 10 24.44 -18.62 -6.35
N VAL A 11 23.33 -18.65 -7.08
CA VAL A 11 21.99 -19.01 -6.59
C VAL A 11 21.94 -20.39 -5.94
N ARG A 12 22.73 -21.35 -6.43
CA ARG A 12 22.75 -22.74 -5.96
C ARG A 12 23.62 -22.97 -4.72
N THR A 13 24.28 -21.94 -4.19
CA THR A 13 25.02 -22.09 -2.94
C THR A 13 24.05 -22.26 -1.77
N ARG A 14 24.43 -23.11 -0.82
CA ARG A 14 23.59 -23.45 0.34
C ARG A 14 23.10 -22.20 1.07
N ASP A 15 23.96 -21.21 1.21
CA ASP A 15 23.66 -19.97 1.94
C ASP A 15 22.63 -19.10 1.22
N ASN A 16 22.69 -19.03 -0.12
CA ASN A 16 21.70 -18.30 -0.90
C ASN A 16 20.36 -19.01 -0.94
N ILE A 17 20.34 -20.33 -1.05
CA ILE A 17 19.11 -21.13 -0.95
C ILE A 17 18.48 -20.95 0.45
N ALA A 18 19.28 -20.95 1.52
CA ALA A 18 18.79 -20.73 2.87
C ALA A 18 18.24 -19.31 3.11
N ARG A 19 18.79 -18.30 2.43
CA ARG A 19 18.23 -16.93 2.42
C ARG A 19 16.87 -16.90 1.74
N VAL A 20 16.78 -17.45 0.53
CA VAL A 20 15.51 -17.54 -0.21
C VAL A 20 14.44 -18.27 0.60
N ARG A 21 14.76 -19.41 1.21
CA ARG A 21 13.79 -20.11 2.08
C ARG A 21 13.33 -19.30 3.28
N ARG A 22 14.21 -18.49 3.89
CA ARG A 22 13.84 -17.62 5.00
C ARG A 22 12.89 -16.53 4.53
N ASP A 23 13.20 -15.90 3.39
CA ASP A 23 12.38 -14.84 2.82
C ASP A 23 11.01 -15.39 2.39
N GLU A 24 10.97 -16.58 1.78
CA GLU A 24 9.74 -17.30 1.43
C GLU A 24 8.92 -17.67 2.68
N ALA A 25 9.57 -18.18 3.72
CA ALA A 25 8.92 -18.52 4.98
C ALA A 25 8.33 -17.28 5.67
N GLN A 26 9.06 -16.15 5.68
CA GLN A 26 8.58 -14.88 6.20
C GLN A 26 7.38 -14.36 5.41
N ALA A 27 7.46 -14.39 4.07
CA ALA A 27 6.34 -14.00 3.22
C ALA A 27 5.09 -14.87 3.48
N ALA A 28 5.28 -16.19 3.62
CA ALA A 28 4.19 -17.12 3.92
C ALA A 28 3.58 -16.89 5.31
N GLU A 29 4.40 -16.60 6.32
CA GLU A 29 3.93 -16.27 7.67
C GLU A 29 3.13 -14.97 7.71
N GLU A 30 3.60 -13.92 7.01
CA GLU A 30 2.86 -12.65 6.89
C GLU A 30 1.51 -12.82 6.21
N GLU A 31 1.44 -13.62 5.13
CA GLU A 31 0.17 -13.92 4.46
C GLU A 31 -0.78 -14.70 5.36
N LYS A 32 -0.27 -15.68 6.12
CA LYS A 32 -1.06 -16.43 7.09
C LYS A 32 -1.60 -15.52 8.19
N ALA A 33 -0.77 -14.63 8.74
CA ALA A 33 -1.20 -13.65 9.74
C ALA A 33 -2.29 -12.70 9.21
N LYS A 34 -2.16 -12.24 7.96
CA LYS A 34 -3.20 -11.43 7.29
C LYS A 34 -4.51 -12.21 7.14
N LYS A 35 -4.45 -13.46 6.67
CA LYS A 35 -5.62 -14.34 6.53
C LYS A 35 -6.29 -14.60 7.88
N SER A 36 -5.53 -14.92 8.92
CA SER A 36 -6.06 -15.12 10.27
C SER A 36 -6.72 -13.85 10.83
N ARG A 37 -6.18 -12.67 10.53
CA ARG A 37 -6.81 -11.39 10.90
C ARG A 37 -8.13 -11.16 10.18
N ILE A 38 -8.19 -11.46 8.88
CA ILE A 38 -9.42 -11.35 8.07
C ILE A 38 -10.48 -12.31 8.62
N GLN A 39 -10.13 -13.57 8.85
CA GLN A 39 -11.04 -14.57 9.42
C GLN A 39 -11.57 -14.15 10.79
N LYS A 40 -10.70 -13.61 11.65
CA LYS A 40 -11.11 -13.11 12.96
C LYS A 40 -12.08 -11.92 12.86
N ALA A 41 -11.82 -10.98 11.96
CA ALA A 41 -12.72 -9.85 11.72
C ALA A 41 -14.07 -10.32 11.17
N GLU A 42 -14.08 -11.33 10.30
CA GLU A 42 -15.30 -11.93 9.76
C GLU A 42 -16.12 -12.65 10.84
N THR A 43 -15.47 -13.43 11.72
CA THR A 43 -16.17 -14.10 12.82
C THR A 43 -16.71 -13.10 13.84
N GLU A 44 -15.94 -12.06 14.18
CA GLU A 44 -16.39 -10.96 15.04
C GLU A 44 -17.59 -10.23 14.44
N ALA A 45 -17.53 -9.84 13.15
CA ALA A 45 -18.65 -9.20 12.47
C ALA A 45 -19.90 -10.07 12.43
N ARG A 46 -19.75 -11.37 12.17
CA ARG A 46 -20.86 -12.34 12.20
C ARG A 46 -21.47 -12.43 13.60
N ILE A 47 -20.64 -12.50 14.65
CA ILE A 47 -21.10 -12.54 16.04
C ILE A 47 -21.84 -11.26 16.40
N ASP A 48 -21.36 -10.10 15.97
CA ASP A 48 -21.99 -8.82 16.26
C ASP A 48 -23.36 -8.68 15.57
N ILE A 49 -23.50 -9.16 14.34
CA ILE A 49 -24.80 -9.27 13.65
C ILE A 49 -25.75 -10.20 14.40
N LEU A 50 -25.27 -11.35 14.88
CA LEU A 50 -26.11 -12.27 15.67
C LEU A 50 -26.50 -11.66 17.02
N ARG A 51 -25.58 -10.94 17.68
CA ARG A 51 -25.84 -10.23 18.93
C ARG A 51 -26.84 -9.10 18.74
N SER A 52 -26.72 -8.31 17.68
CA SER A 52 -27.68 -7.24 17.39
C SER A 52 -29.07 -7.80 17.09
N LYS A 53 -29.15 -8.88 16.30
CA LYS A 53 -30.41 -9.59 16.02
C LYS A 53 -31.03 -10.20 17.27
N ALA A 54 -30.23 -10.79 18.16
CA ALA A 54 -30.71 -11.32 19.43
C ALA A 54 -31.24 -10.20 20.34
N ARG A 55 -30.52 -9.07 20.44
CA ARG A 55 -30.98 -7.89 21.17
C ARG A 55 -32.29 -7.35 20.58
N GLN A 56 -32.42 -7.23 19.26
CA GLN A 56 -33.68 -6.83 18.62
C GLN A 56 -34.87 -7.74 19.00
N LYS A 57 -34.63 -9.05 19.14
CA LYS A 57 -35.69 -10.01 19.50
C LYS A 57 -36.07 -10.00 20.98
N TYR A 58 -35.11 -9.83 21.89
CA TYR A 58 -35.31 -10.04 23.33
C TYR A 58 -35.28 -8.78 24.18
N ASP A 59 -34.70 -7.67 23.70
CA ASP A 59 -34.50 -6.43 24.47
C ASP A 59 -35.76 -5.55 24.50
N GLY A 60 -36.89 -6.01 23.96
CA GLY A 60 -38.18 -5.32 23.99
C GLY A 60 -38.23 -3.94 23.29
N ARG A 61 -37.11 -3.48 22.71
CA ARG A 61 -36.92 -2.15 22.14
C ARG A 61 -37.25 -2.06 20.64
N ASN A 62 -38.15 -2.93 20.18
CA ASN A 62 -38.64 -2.89 18.81
C ASN A 62 -40.11 -2.45 18.81
N GLU A 63 -40.33 -1.15 19.04
CA GLU A 63 -41.53 -0.49 18.52
C GLU A 63 -41.27 -0.23 17.03
N GLN A 64 -42.19 -0.70 16.17
CA GLN A 64 -42.29 -0.41 14.74
C GLN A 64 -41.37 -1.21 13.80
N GLN A 65 -41.77 -2.47 13.54
CA GLN A 65 -42.01 -3.01 12.19
C GLN A 65 -42.47 -4.47 12.34
N GLU A 66 -43.70 -4.66 12.78
CA GLU A 66 -44.45 -5.90 12.53
C GLU A 66 -45.27 -5.67 11.26
N GLU A 67 -44.71 -6.05 10.12
CA GLU A 67 -45.50 -6.35 8.91
C GLU A 67 -45.29 -7.85 8.65
N ASP A 68 -46.37 -8.60 8.88
CA ASP A 68 -46.74 -9.87 8.26
C ASP A 68 -45.66 -10.95 8.12
N ILE A 69 -45.47 -11.72 9.20
CA ILE A 69 -45.09 -13.13 9.06
C ILE A 69 -46.18 -13.96 9.73
N LYS A 70 -47.05 -14.54 8.89
CA LYS A 70 -48.12 -15.49 9.24
C LYS A 70 -47.63 -16.50 10.28
N LYS A 71 -48.15 -16.39 11.51
CA LYS A 71 -47.98 -17.41 12.56
C LYS A 71 -48.67 -18.69 12.07
N PRO A 72 -47.98 -19.85 12.01
CA PRO A 72 -48.65 -21.12 11.72
C PRO A 72 -49.59 -21.47 12.88
N GLU A 73 -50.84 -21.82 12.56
CA GLU A 73 -51.94 -22.03 13.52
C GLU A 73 -51.77 -23.26 14.43
N LYS A 74 -50.66 -24.00 14.33
CA LYS A 74 -50.39 -25.20 15.12
C LYS A 74 -48.94 -25.23 15.60
N LEU A 75 -48.75 -25.15 16.92
CA LEU A 75 -47.48 -25.41 17.59
C LEU A 75 -47.23 -26.92 17.59
N GLU A 76 -46.65 -27.44 16.50
CA GLU A 76 -46.14 -28.82 16.48
C GLU A 76 -44.85 -28.90 17.31
N HIS A 77 -44.65 -30.00 18.03
CA HIS A 77 -43.41 -30.28 18.74
C HIS A 77 -42.26 -30.38 17.72
N VAL A 78 -41.17 -29.64 17.95
CA VAL A 78 -40.01 -29.64 17.04
C VAL A 78 -39.29 -30.99 17.17
N ASN A 79 -39.62 -31.92 16.29
CA ASN A 79 -38.98 -33.23 16.22
C ASN A 79 -37.68 -33.12 15.42
N PHE A 80 -36.56 -32.94 16.12
CA PHE A 80 -35.21 -32.92 15.52
C PHE A 80 -34.86 -34.20 14.76
N PHE A 81 -35.54 -35.31 15.06
CA PHE A 81 -35.32 -36.62 14.45
C PHE A 81 -36.39 -36.99 13.40
N ARG A 82 -37.29 -36.06 13.04
CA ARG A 82 -38.35 -36.30 12.05
C ARG A 82 -37.78 -36.82 10.73
N ASP A 83 -36.69 -36.22 10.27
CA ASP A 83 -36.04 -36.60 9.00
C ASP A 83 -35.35 -37.97 9.08
N LEU A 84 -35.00 -38.40 10.30
CA LEU A 84 -34.38 -39.69 10.56
C LEU A 84 -35.40 -40.82 10.68
N GLU A 85 -36.50 -40.58 11.40
CA GLU A 85 -37.62 -41.50 11.48
C GLU A 85 -38.32 -41.67 10.13
N GLN A 86 -38.30 -40.63 9.28
CA GLN A 86 -38.81 -40.67 7.91
C GLN A 86 -37.82 -41.25 6.90
N GLY A 87 -36.60 -41.61 7.32
CA GLY A 87 -35.60 -42.24 6.46
C GLY A 87 -35.06 -41.33 5.34
N ILE A 88 -35.12 -40.01 5.51
CA ILE A 88 -34.62 -39.03 4.53
C ILE A 88 -33.09 -38.94 4.60
N VAL A 89 -32.51 -39.17 5.78
CA VAL A 89 -31.06 -39.12 6.01
C VAL A 89 -30.52 -40.55 6.17
N ASP A 90 -29.85 -41.05 5.13
CA ASP A 90 -29.17 -42.34 5.14
C ASP A 90 -27.81 -42.24 5.87
N TYR A 91 -27.69 -42.83 7.05
CA TYR A 91 -26.42 -42.87 7.81
C TYR A 91 -25.30 -43.64 7.11
N ASN A 92 -25.66 -44.55 6.18
CA ASN A 92 -24.70 -45.34 5.42
C ASN A 92 -24.21 -44.62 4.16
N LYS A 93 -24.75 -43.45 3.83
CA LYS A 93 -24.33 -42.69 2.65
C LYS A 93 -23.07 -41.87 3.01
N PRO A 94 -21.93 -42.12 2.36
CA PRO A 94 -20.76 -41.27 2.56
C PRO A 94 -21.08 -39.84 2.13
N ASN A 95 -20.47 -38.86 2.79
CA ASN A 95 -20.66 -37.46 2.45
C ASN A 95 -20.24 -37.24 0.99
N ALA A 96 -21.20 -36.89 0.13
CA ALA A 96 -20.98 -36.66 -1.29
C ALA A 96 -19.92 -35.57 -1.53
N GLU A 97 -19.85 -34.56 -0.66
CA GLU A 97 -18.85 -33.50 -0.75
C GLU A 97 -17.44 -34.03 -0.47
N HIS A 98 -17.30 -34.96 0.48
CA HIS A 98 -16.01 -35.54 0.85
C HIS A 98 -15.48 -36.52 -0.22
N GLU A 99 -16.36 -37.25 -0.90
CA GLU A 99 -15.96 -38.07 -2.05
C GLU A 99 -15.55 -37.22 -3.25
N ALA A 100 -16.27 -36.13 -3.50
CA ALA A 100 -15.92 -35.16 -4.54
C ALA A 100 -14.57 -34.49 -4.24
N GLU A 101 -14.30 -34.13 -2.99
CA GLU A 101 -13.02 -33.56 -2.57
C GLU A 101 -11.87 -34.55 -2.77
N LYS A 102 -12.02 -35.80 -2.31
CA LYS A 102 -11.03 -36.87 -2.54
C LYS A 102 -10.78 -37.12 -4.02
N LYS A 103 -11.82 -37.10 -4.84
CA LYS A 103 -11.69 -37.25 -6.31
C LYS A 103 -10.93 -36.07 -6.90
N ALA A 104 -11.25 -34.84 -6.51
CA ALA A 104 -10.56 -33.65 -6.96
C ALA A 104 -9.08 -33.63 -6.52
N GLU A 105 -8.77 -34.10 -5.31
CA GLU A 105 -7.39 -34.25 -4.83
C GLU A 105 -6.61 -35.28 -5.65
N LYS A 106 -7.20 -36.45 -5.94
CA LYS A 106 -6.61 -37.45 -6.83
C LYS A 106 -6.37 -36.90 -8.23
N GLU A 107 -7.36 -36.23 -8.82
CA GLU A 107 -7.22 -35.61 -10.14
C GLU A 107 -6.16 -34.51 -10.13
N LYS A 108 -6.05 -33.69 -9.08
CA LYS A 108 -4.98 -32.68 -8.95
C LYS A 108 -3.61 -33.34 -8.88
N TYR A 109 -3.48 -34.42 -8.10
CA TYR A 109 -2.24 -35.18 -7.98
C TYR A 109 -1.85 -35.84 -9.31
N GLU A 110 -2.81 -36.47 -9.98
CA GLU A 110 -2.62 -37.08 -11.30
C GLU A 110 -2.30 -36.04 -12.36
N LYS A 111 -2.95 -34.86 -12.34
CA LYS A 111 -2.60 -33.72 -13.21
C LYS A 111 -1.19 -33.21 -12.91
N GLN A 112 -0.83 -33.12 -11.63
CA GLN A 112 0.49 -32.64 -11.19
C GLN A 112 1.62 -33.60 -11.59
N ILE A 113 1.36 -34.90 -11.59
CA ILE A 113 2.32 -35.92 -12.04
C ILE A 113 2.29 -36.12 -13.56
N GLY A 114 1.24 -35.64 -14.22
CA GLY A 114 1.03 -35.81 -15.65
C GLY A 114 0.41 -37.16 -16.03
N TYR A 115 -0.19 -37.89 -15.08
CA TYR A 115 -1.06 -39.03 -15.38
C TYR A 115 -2.37 -38.59 -16.04
N LEU A 116 -2.92 -37.44 -15.63
CA LEU A 116 -4.17 -36.88 -16.14
C LEU A 116 -3.94 -35.59 -16.96
N THR A 117 -2.78 -35.47 -17.61
CA THR A 117 -2.55 -34.44 -18.64
C THR A 117 -3.08 -34.94 -19.98
N TYR A 118 -4.25 -34.45 -20.37
CA TYR A 118 -4.76 -34.70 -21.72
C TYR A 118 -3.96 -33.86 -22.71
N LEU A 119 -3.41 -34.54 -23.72
CA LEU A 119 -2.73 -33.91 -24.84
C LEU A 119 -3.65 -32.85 -25.48
N GLY A 120 -3.25 -31.58 -25.45
CA GLY A 120 -4.01 -30.48 -26.03
C GLY A 120 -4.72 -29.53 -25.04
N GLN A 121 -4.67 -29.77 -23.72
CA GLN A 121 -5.30 -28.86 -22.74
C GLN A 121 -4.65 -27.48 -22.64
N ASP A 122 -3.36 -27.39 -22.92
CA ASP A 122 -2.61 -26.13 -22.91
C ASP A 122 -2.54 -25.43 -24.28
N THR A 123 -3.23 -25.96 -25.30
CA THR A 123 -3.23 -25.29 -26.61
C THR A 123 -3.99 -23.96 -26.53
N ASN A 124 -3.55 -23.03 -27.35
CA ASN A 124 -4.18 -21.72 -27.51
C ASN A 124 -5.67 -21.79 -27.84
N GLU A 125 -6.07 -22.84 -28.57
CA GLU A 125 -7.45 -23.12 -28.95
C GLU A 125 -8.32 -23.51 -27.75
N SER A 126 -7.81 -24.37 -26.86
CA SER A 126 -8.53 -24.81 -25.66
C SER A 126 -8.59 -23.73 -24.59
N THR A 127 -7.49 -22.99 -24.40
CA THR A 127 -7.41 -21.92 -23.40
C THR A 127 -8.05 -20.60 -23.85
N GLY A 128 -8.43 -20.49 -25.14
CA GLY A 128 -8.93 -19.25 -25.75
C GLY A 128 -7.90 -18.11 -25.78
N LYS A 129 -6.63 -18.40 -25.46
CA LYS A 129 -5.55 -17.42 -25.44
C LYS A 129 -5.06 -17.21 -26.87
N LYS A 130 -5.19 -16.00 -27.39
CA LYS A 130 -4.60 -15.63 -28.69
C LYS A 130 -3.13 -15.29 -28.52
N ASN A 131 -2.26 -15.79 -29.39
CA ASN A 131 -0.85 -15.45 -29.33
C ASN A 131 -0.63 -13.98 -29.69
N TRP A 132 0.50 -13.43 -29.23
CA TRP A 132 0.84 -12.03 -29.46
C TRP A 132 0.92 -11.67 -30.96
N TYR A 133 1.18 -12.64 -31.83
CA TYR A 133 1.20 -12.48 -33.28
C TYR A 133 -0.19 -12.59 -33.94
N ASP A 134 -1.17 -13.20 -33.27
CA ASP A 134 -2.57 -13.25 -33.74
C ASP A 134 -3.33 -11.96 -33.41
N GLN A 135 -2.80 -11.15 -32.48
CA GLN A 135 -3.37 -9.88 -32.05
C GLN A 135 -2.62 -8.72 -32.68
N ILE A 136 -3.34 -7.85 -33.38
CA ILE A 136 -2.78 -6.59 -33.87
C ILE A 136 -2.41 -5.72 -32.65
N PRO A 137 -1.18 -5.19 -32.57
CA PRO A 137 -0.80 -4.31 -31.47
C PRO A 137 -1.78 -3.14 -31.34
N ALA A 138 -2.24 -2.85 -30.11
CA ALA A 138 -3.23 -1.79 -29.84
C ALA A 138 -2.85 -0.42 -30.44
N ARG A 139 -1.55 -0.16 -30.62
CA ARG A 139 -1.03 1.05 -31.29
C ARG A 139 -1.52 1.22 -32.74
N LEU A 140 -1.76 0.13 -33.47
CA LEU A 140 -2.27 0.20 -34.85
C LEU A 140 -3.79 0.34 -34.91
N ILE A 141 -4.50 0.00 -33.82
CA ILE A 141 -5.96 0.07 -33.74
C ILE A 141 -6.39 1.50 -33.39
N ASP A 142 -5.68 2.15 -32.47
CA ASP A 142 -5.95 3.53 -32.02
C ASP A 142 -5.46 4.57 -33.05
N LYS A 143 -6.20 4.75 -34.14
CA LYS A 143 -5.90 5.77 -35.18
C LYS A 143 -6.02 7.22 -34.68
N GLU A 144 -6.70 7.43 -33.55
CA GLU A 144 -7.03 8.76 -33.01
C GLU A 144 -5.88 9.38 -32.20
N LYS A 145 -4.97 8.58 -31.66
CA LYS A 145 -3.83 9.05 -30.86
C LYS A 145 -2.53 8.95 -31.64
N LYS A 146 -2.34 9.85 -32.60
CA LYS A 146 -1.01 10.15 -33.18
C LYS A 146 -0.11 10.88 -32.17
N THR A 147 0.00 10.37 -30.94
CA THR A 147 0.97 10.86 -29.98
C THR A 147 2.29 10.19 -30.27
N GLU A 148 3.24 10.95 -30.84
CA GLU A 148 4.57 10.44 -31.13
C GLU A 148 5.25 9.91 -29.87
N ILE A 149 5.72 8.67 -29.96
CA ILE A 149 6.43 8.00 -28.87
C ILE A 149 7.82 8.64 -28.78
N TYR A 150 8.27 8.87 -27.54
CA TYR A 150 9.56 9.49 -27.24
C TYR A 150 9.72 10.94 -27.73
N SER A 151 8.64 11.72 -27.86
CA SER A 151 8.70 13.17 -28.16
C SER A 151 9.72 13.93 -27.28
N LYS A 152 9.81 13.57 -26.00
CA LYS A 152 10.79 14.13 -25.06
C LYS A 152 12.23 13.77 -25.41
N ASN A 153 12.52 12.52 -25.78
CA ASN A 153 13.88 12.13 -26.15
C ASN A 153 14.30 12.82 -27.45
N LYS A 154 13.39 12.91 -28.43
CA LYS A 154 13.64 13.67 -29.67
C LYS A 154 14.04 15.12 -29.38
N THR A 155 13.37 15.78 -28.43
CA THR A 155 13.74 17.16 -28.06
C THR A 155 15.05 17.27 -27.29
N ILE A 156 15.47 16.22 -26.59
CA ILE A 156 16.72 16.19 -25.81
C ILE A 156 17.91 15.87 -26.72
N GLU A 157 17.71 14.94 -27.65
CA GLU A 157 18.70 14.45 -28.61
C GLU A 157 18.78 15.33 -29.87
N ASP A 158 17.93 16.36 -29.99
CA ASP A 158 18.00 17.33 -31.07
C ASP A 158 19.24 18.25 -30.92
N PRO A 159 20.20 18.22 -31.87
CA PRO A 159 21.39 19.05 -31.84
C PRO A 159 21.06 20.56 -31.87
N MET A 160 19.94 20.96 -32.48
CA MET A 160 19.50 22.35 -32.47
C MET A 160 19.14 22.86 -31.08
N SER A 161 18.66 21.97 -30.20
CA SER A 161 18.38 22.33 -28.80
C SER A 161 19.68 22.66 -28.04
N VAL A 162 20.77 21.97 -28.35
CA VAL A 162 22.10 22.17 -27.76
C VAL A 162 22.70 23.48 -28.29
N ILE A 163 22.63 23.70 -29.61
CA ILE A 163 23.11 24.93 -30.26
C ILE A 163 22.37 26.16 -29.71
N LYS A 164 21.04 26.11 -29.57
CA LYS A 164 20.24 27.21 -29.01
C LYS A 164 20.62 27.55 -27.56
N LYS A 165 20.93 26.54 -26.74
CA LYS A 165 21.42 26.75 -25.36
C LYS A 165 22.79 27.44 -25.38
N TYR A 166 23.69 26.98 -26.25
CA TYR A 166 25.04 27.55 -26.36
C TYR A 166 25.01 29.01 -26.83
N ILE A 167 24.25 29.33 -27.88
CA ILE A 167 24.08 30.71 -28.37
C ILE A 167 23.47 31.62 -27.30
N LYS A 168 22.55 31.11 -26.48
CA LYS A 168 21.95 31.88 -25.38
C LYS A 168 22.96 32.18 -24.27
N THR A 169 23.85 31.24 -23.96
CA THR A 169 24.90 31.45 -22.95
C THR A 169 26.03 32.34 -23.45
N THR A 170 26.40 32.26 -24.73
CA THR A 170 27.45 33.11 -25.30
C THR A 170 26.98 34.54 -25.54
N SER A 171 25.73 34.73 -25.96
CA SER A 171 25.16 36.08 -26.12
C SER A 171 24.86 36.80 -24.80
N SER A 172 24.66 36.07 -23.68
CA SER A 172 24.54 36.72 -22.36
C SER A 172 25.89 37.15 -21.76
N SER A 173 27.01 36.55 -22.17
CA SER A 173 28.35 37.00 -21.75
C SER A 173 28.86 38.21 -22.54
N THR A 174 28.22 38.56 -23.64
CA THR A 174 28.60 39.69 -24.50
C THR A 174 27.39 40.58 -24.77
N SER A 175 26.97 41.35 -23.75
CA SER A 175 26.22 42.57 -24.02
C SER A 175 26.69 43.72 -23.13
N VAL A 176 27.62 44.50 -23.69
CA VAL A 176 27.46 45.95 -23.68
C VAL A 176 26.44 46.25 -24.76
N SER A 177 25.35 46.93 -24.37
CA SER A 177 24.29 47.55 -25.19
C SER A 177 23.27 46.67 -25.94
N SER A 178 21.99 46.95 -25.66
CA SER A 178 20.81 46.59 -26.45
C SER A 178 20.56 47.68 -27.53
N PRO A 179 19.80 47.40 -28.61
CA PRO A 179 18.38 47.78 -28.55
C PRO A 179 17.38 46.85 -29.29
N ASN A 180 16.19 46.71 -28.66
CA ASN A 180 14.82 46.47 -29.19
C ASN A 180 14.57 45.61 -30.46
N LYS A 181 13.77 44.53 -30.30
CA LYS A 181 12.37 44.51 -30.79
C LYS A 181 11.58 43.25 -30.39
N ASP A 182 10.37 43.55 -29.93
CA ASP A 182 9.09 42.86 -30.10
C ASP A 182 8.71 41.61 -29.29
N ILE A 183 7.55 41.81 -28.67
CA ILE A 183 6.77 40.97 -27.79
C ILE A 183 6.15 39.83 -28.61
N ILE A 184 6.44 38.58 -28.23
CA ILE A 184 5.49 37.48 -28.38
C ILE A 184 5.27 36.90 -26.99
N LYS A 185 4.15 37.28 -26.37
CA LYS A 185 3.64 36.65 -25.15
C LYS A 185 3.29 35.20 -25.49
N ILE A 186 4.04 34.25 -24.92
CA ILE A 186 3.53 32.90 -24.67
C ILE A 186 3.56 32.73 -23.16
N GLU A 187 2.40 32.96 -22.56
CA GLU A 187 2.09 32.53 -21.21
C GLU A 187 2.35 31.02 -21.12
N ASN A 188 3.22 30.59 -20.20
CA ASN A 188 2.83 29.58 -19.23
C ASN A 188 3.87 29.39 -18.13
N THR A 189 3.29 29.21 -16.95
CA THR A 189 3.86 29.32 -15.61
C THR A 189 4.66 28.09 -15.19
N LYS A 190 5.73 28.33 -14.40
CA LYS A 190 6.12 27.64 -13.15
C LYS A 190 7.66 27.64 -12.96
N LYS A 191 8.19 28.76 -12.47
CA LYS A 191 9.53 28.83 -11.87
C LYS A 191 9.55 27.98 -10.60
N ARG A 192 10.41 26.94 -10.56
CA ARG A 192 10.79 26.27 -9.31
C ARG A 192 11.79 27.17 -8.58
N LYS A 193 11.40 27.66 -7.41
CA LYS A 193 12.23 28.35 -6.43
C LYS A 193 13.41 27.43 -6.06
N ARG A 194 14.65 27.85 -6.33
CA ARG A 194 15.85 27.36 -5.65
C ARG A 194 16.31 28.52 -4.78
N GLN A 195 16.12 28.39 -3.48
CA GLN A 195 16.76 29.25 -2.49
C GLN A 195 18.23 28.80 -2.41
N SER A 196 19.14 29.73 -2.70
CA SER A 196 20.53 29.67 -2.27
C SER A 196 20.72 30.92 -1.42
N ASP A 197 20.63 30.74 -0.11
CA ASP A 197 21.01 31.79 0.83
C ASP A 197 22.54 31.73 0.96
N SER A 198 23.16 32.80 0.49
CA SER A 198 24.50 33.21 0.86
C SER A 198 24.40 34.09 2.12
N ASP A 199 25.56 34.24 2.75
CA ASP A 199 25.92 35.24 3.76
C ASP A 199 25.79 34.79 5.21
N ASN A 200 26.95 34.50 5.81
CA ASN A 200 27.40 35.33 6.91
C ASN A 200 28.92 35.32 7.01
N ASP A 201 29.48 36.50 6.74
CA ASP A 201 30.76 36.96 7.26
C ASP A 201 30.74 36.94 8.80
N ASN A 202 31.86 36.55 9.38
CA ASN A 202 32.35 37.14 10.63
C ASN A 202 33.87 36.94 10.69
N ASP A 203 34.57 38.07 10.52
CA ASP A 203 35.95 38.26 10.90
C ASP A 203 36.12 38.12 12.42
N ASN A 204 37.21 37.47 12.84
CA ASN A 204 38.27 38.10 13.64
C ASN A 204 39.40 37.10 13.94
N ASP A 205 40.59 37.49 13.49
CA ASP A 205 41.89 37.47 14.17
C ASP A 205 42.35 36.21 14.94
N ASP A 206 43.43 35.61 14.40
CA ASP A 206 44.81 35.80 14.89
C ASP A 206 45.66 34.51 15.00
N ASP A 207 46.92 34.73 14.63
CA ASP A 207 48.15 34.02 15.00
C ASP A 207 48.50 32.60 14.50
N LYS A 208 49.36 32.63 13.46
CA LYS A 208 50.74 32.09 13.43
C LYS A 208 51.02 30.60 13.74
N ASN A 209 51.53 29.95 12.68
CA ASN A 209 52.78 29.16 12.65
C ASN A 209 52.91 27.85 13.46
N LYS A 210 52.96 26.70 12.75
CA LYS A 210 54.21 25.96 12.43
C LYS A 210 53.93 24.52 11.97
N ARG A 211 54.54 24.19 10.83
CA ARG A 211 54.85 22.81 10.38
C ARG A 211 55.74 22.09 11.40
N LYS A 212 55.52 20.79 11.64
CA LYS A 212 56.59 19.80 11.89
C LYS A 212 56.10 18.35 11.69
N LYS A 213 56.97 17.55 11.07
CA LYS A 213 56.81 16.17 10.58
C LYS A 213 57.15 15.10 11.64
N HIS A 214 56.62 13.88 11.42
CA HIS A 214 57.06 12.53 11.86
C HIS A 214 57.03 12.25 13.39
N LYS A 215 56.69 11.06 13.92
CA LYS A 215 57.30 9.74 13.69
C LYS A 215 56.48 8.63 14.40
N LYS A 216 56.57 7.40 13.87
CA LYS A 216 56.03 6.12 14.37
C LYS A 216 56.34 5.83 15.85
N ASN A 217 55.44 5.12 16.57
CA ASN A 217 55.76 3.77 17.05
C ASN A 217 54.58 2.97 17.64
N LYS A 218 54.62 1.67 17.35
CA LYS A 218 53.81 0.58 17.90
C LYS A 218 54.04 0.42 19.41
N LYS A 219 53.01 0.04 20.18
CA LYS A 219 53.08 -1.13 21.08
C LYS A 219 51.70 -1.54 21.62
N LYS A 220 51.57 -2.86 21.75
CA LYS A 220 50.40 -3.68 22.00
C LYS A 220 49.86 -3.47 23.43
N LYS A 221 48.54 -3.40 23.58
CA LYS A 221 47.85 -3.68 24.86
C LYS A 221 46.89 -4.84 24.65
N SER A 222 47.20 -5.98 25.24
CA SER A 222 46.28 -7.07 25.50
C SER A 222 45.31 -6.63 26.61
N LYS A 223 44.02 -6.49 26.31
CA LYS A 223 42.96 -6.51 27.32
C LYS A 223 41.82 -7.41 26.85
N LYS A 224 41.58 -8.40 27.70
CA LYS A 224 40.55 -9.42 27.68
C LYS A 224 39.22 -8.75 28.09
N HIS A 225 38.24 -8.74 27.20
CA HIS A 225 36.82 -8.43 27.48
C HIS A 225 36.05 -9.57 26.82
N LYS A 226 35.55 -10.56 27.57
CA LYS A 226 34.27 -10.59 28.29
C LYS A 226 33.11 -10.17 27.38
N SER A 227 32.35 -11.20 27.00
CA SER A 227 31.10 -11.19 26.26
C SER A 227 30.17 -10.07 26.72
N ASP A 228 29.86 -9.15 25.80
CA ASP A 228 28.63 -8.38 25.85
C ASP A 228 27.92 -8.54 24.51
N LYS A 229 26.61 -8.84 24.62
CA LYS A 229 25.62 -8.82 23.55
C LYS A 229 25.69 -7.49 22.83
N TYR A 230 25.82 -7.54 21.51
CA TYR A 230 25.40 -6.44 20.65
C TYR A 230 24.07 -6.85 20.01
N ASP A 231 23.01 -6.17 20.44
CA ASP A 231 21.84 -5.92 19.61
C ASP A 231 22.31 -5.17 18.36
N ASP A 232 22.04 -5.73 17.19
CA ASP A 232 22.35 -5.13 15.91
C ASP A 232 21.22 -4.16 15.53
N ASP A 233 21.18 -3.02 16.24
CA ASP A 233 20.49 -1.82 15.78
C ASP A 233 21.31 -1.21 14.62
N ASN A 234 21.03 -1.69 13.40
CA ASN A 234 21.41 -0.99 12.16
C ASN A 234 20.24 -0.15 11.68
N ASP A 235 19.91 0.87 12.46
CA ASP A 235 19.03 1.96 12.04
C ASP A 235 19.90 3.16 11.66
N ASP A 236 20.35 3.20 10.39
CA ASP A 236 20.87 4.43 9.78
C ASP A 236 21.02 4.31 8.25
N LYS A 237 19.88 4.42 7.55
CA LYS A 237 19.85 4.97 6.19
C LYS A 237 18.82 6.08 6.10
N LYS A 238 19.31 7.30 6.32
CA LYS A 238 18.74 8.61 5.96
C LYS A 238 17.54 8.53 4.99
N PRO A 239 16.33 8.99 5.38
CA PRO A 239 15.16 9.01 4.52
C PRO A 239 15.23 10.22 3.57
N SER A 240 15.98 10.08 2.48
CA SER A 240 15.91 11.06 1.39
C SER A 240 14.90 10.60 0.35
N LYS A 241 13.88 11.45 0.14
CA LYS A 241 12.75 11.32 -0.81
C LYS A 241 11.67 10.34 -0.34
N LEU A 242 10.49 10.91 -0.07
CA LEU A 242 9.21 10.27 0.21
C LEU A 242 9.20 8.77 -0.06
N SER A 243 9.10 7.96 1.02
CA SER A 243 8.91 6.51 0.93
C SER A 243 7.83 6.21 -0.11
N ILE A 244 8.09 5.23 -1.01
CA ILE A 244 7.18 4.84 -2.09
C ILE A 244 5.75 4.62 -1.57
N GLU A 245 5.65 4.17 -0.32
CA GLU A 245 4.39 3.89 0.36
C GLU A 245 3.60 5.17 0.67
N LYS A 246 4.28 6.25 1.06
CA LYS A 246 3.65 7.57 1.24
C LYS A 246 3.11 8.12 -0.08
N LEU A 247 3.81 7.86 -1.19
CA LEU A 247 3.35 8.27 -2.53
C LEU A 247 2.12 7.47 -2.97
N ARG A 248 2.08 6.16 -2.65
CA ARG A 248 0.90 5.30 -2.90
C ARG A 248 -0.31 5.74 -2.08
N GLN A 249 -0.12 6.00 -0.79
CA GLN A 249 -1.18 6.51 0.09
C GLN A 249 -1.71 7.86 -0.39
N ALA A 250 -0.81 8.80 -0.75
CA ALA A 250 -1.20 10.10 -1.28
C ALA A 250 -1.96 9.99 -2.62
N ARG A 251 -1.57 9.03 -3.48
CA ARG A 251 -2.30 8.73 -4.72
C ARG A 251 -3.69 8.18 -4.44
N LEU A 252 -3.81 7.20 -3.53
CA LEU A 252 -5.08 6.56 -3.19
C LEU A 252 -6.07 7.55 -2.56
N LEU A 253 -5.59 8.43 -1.66
CA LEU A 253 -6.41 9.51 -1.09
C LEU A 253 -6.88 10.51 -2.15
N ARG A 254 -6.03 10.82 -3.13
CA ARG A 254 -6.41 11.68 -4.26
C ARG A 254 -7.49 11.02 -5.12
N GLU A 255 -7.29 9.77 -5.51
CA GLU A 255 -8.26 8.99 -6.30
C GLU A 255 -9.61 8.87 -5.57
N GLN A 256 -9.61 8.66 -4.25
CA GLN A 256 -10.83 8.66 -3.42
C GLN A 256 -11.51 10.04 -3.40
N SER A 257 -10.75 11.13 -3.27
CA SER A 257 -11.30 12.48 -3.28
C SER A 257 -11.90 12.88 -4.64
N GLU A 258 -11.30 12.39 -5.73
CA GLU A 258 -11.83 12.60 -7.07
C GLU A 258 -13.08 11.74 -7.30
N LYS A 259 -13.06 10.48 -6.88
CA LYS A 259 -14.22 9.58 -6.93
C LYS A 259 -15.42 10.16 -6.18
N THR A 260 -15.23 10.62 -4.95
CA THR A 260 -16.30 11.25 -4.16
C THR A 260 -16.83 12.53 -4.82
N LYS A 261 -15.97 13.36 -5.41
CA LYS A 261 -16.42 14.53 -6.19
C LYS A 261 -17.24 14.13 -7.42
N THR A 262 -16.82 13.11 -8.16
CA THR A 262 -17.56 12.61 -9.33
C THR A 262 -18.90 12.03 -8.93
N GLU A 263 -18.93 11.28 -7.83
CA GLU A 263 -20.14 10.69 -7.28
C GLU A 263 -21.13 11.76 -6.81
N GLN A 264 -20.65 12.81 -6.14
CA GLN A 264 -21.47 13.97 -5.76
C GLN A 264 -22.04 14.69 -6.98
N LEU A 265 -21.28 14.84 -8.06
CA LEU A 265 -21.77 15.43 -9.31
C LEU A 265 -22.84 14.55 -9.96
N LEU A 266 -22.61 13.24 -10.01
CA LEU A 266 -23.58 12.27 -10.52
C LEU A 266 -24.84 12.19 -9.67
N ALA A 267 -24.73 12.27 -8.34
CA ALA A 267 -25.87 12.32 -7.44
C ALA A 267 -26.72 13.57 -7.67
N LYS A 268 -26.08 14.74 -7.85
CA LYS A 268 -26.77 15.98 -8.26
C LYS A 268 -27.48 15.85 -9.60
N LEU A 269 -26.90 15.11 -10.56
CA LEU A 269 -27.52 14.86 -11.86
C LEU A 269 -28.72 13.90 -11.76
N ARG A 270 -28.64 12.91 -10.86
CA ARG A 270 -29.69 11.90 -10.61
C ARG A 270 -30.84 12.42 -9.74
N GLY A 271 -30.62 13.48 -8.98
CA GLY A 271 -31.60 14.01 -8.03
C GLY A 271 -31.61 13.27 -6.68
N ASP A 272 -30.60 12.44 -6.42
CA ASP A 272 -30.47 11.71 -5.15
C ASP A 272 -30.07 12.66 -4.01
N PRO A 273 -30.64 12.52 -2.80
CA PRO A 273 -30.27 13.36 -1.66
C PRO A 273 -28.81 13.14 -1.30
N LEU A 274 -28.04 14.23 -1.24
CA LEU A 274 -26.63 14.20 -0.86
C LEU A 274 -26.48 13.64 0.56
N PRO A 275 -25.50 12.74 0.81
CA PRO A 275 -25.22 12.27 2.15
C PRO A 275 -24.85 13.47 3.04
N ILE A 276 -25.63 13.66 4.11
CA ILE A 276 -25.42 14.71 5.11
C ILE A 276 -24.07 14.42 5.75
N VAL A 277 -23.08 15.28 5.47
CA VAL A 277 -21.78 15.23 6.13
C VAL A 277 -22.01 15.57 7.60
N ILE A 278 -22.09 14.55 8.44
CA ILE A 278 -22.04 14.69 9.89
C ILE A 278 -20.70 15.35 10.20
N LYS A 279 -20.74 16.63 10.60
CA LYS A 279 -19.56 17.34 11.08
C LYS A 279 -19.12 16.63 12.36
N GLU A 280 -18.06 15.82 12.29
CA GLU A 280 -17.43 15.27 13.49
C GLU A 280 -17.01 16.45 14.37
N GLU A 281 -17.54 16.50 15.60
CA GLU A 281 -17.13 17.51 16.57
C GLU A 281 -15.62 17.44 16.81
N PRO A 282 -14.96 18.60 17.01
CA PRO A 282 -13.52 18.64 17.21
C PRO A 282 -13.16 17.84 18.46
N LYS A 283 -12.51 16.69 18.26
CA LYS A 283 -11.92 15.92 19.35
C LYS A 283 -10.94 16.84 20.09
N PRO A 284 -11.02 16.95 21.43
CA PRO A 284 -10.16 17.85 22.18
C PRO A 284 -8.70 17.51 21.91
N THR A 285 -7.91 18.53 21.58
CA THR A 285 -6.49 18.41 21.18
C THR A 285 -5.63 17.80 22.27
N ILE A 286 -6.10 17.83 23.52
CA ILE A 286 -5.38 17.38 24.71
C ILE A 286 -6.18 16.25 25.39
N ARG A 287 -5.52 15.11 25.60
CA ARG A 287 -6.09 13.96 26.32
C ARG A 287 -5.98 14.18 27.83
N GLN A 288 -7.10 14.08 28.55
CA GLN A 288 -7.14 14.15 30.01
C GLN A 288 -6.39 12.96 30.61
N LYS A 289 -5.53 13.21 31.61
CA LYS A 289 -4.75 12.16 32.30
C LYS A 289 -5.54 11.44 33.40
N TYR A 290 -6.57 12.08 33.94
CA TYR A 290 -7.38 11.59 35.05
C TYR A 290 -8.86 11.75 34.73
N ASN A 291 -9.69 10.86 35.28
CA ASN A 291 -11.14 10.92 35.14
C ASN A 291 -11.70 12.16 35.88
N SER A 292 -12.46 12.99 35.16
CA SER A 292 -13.04 14.24 35.65
C SER A 292 -14.04 14.06 36.81
N GLN A 293 -14.60 12.86 36.98
CA GLN A 293 -15.50 12.55 38.09
C GLN A 293 -14.78 12.44 39.44
N TYR A 294 -13.52 12.02 39.45
CA TYR A 294 -12.78 11.73 40.68
C TYR A 294 -11.76 12.82 41.04
N CYS A 295 -11.16 13.47 40.04
CA CYS A 295 -10.18 14.55 40.25
C CYS A 295 -10.43 15.73 39.28
N PRO A 296 -11.49 16.52 39.48
CA PRO A 296 -11.92 17.55 38.53
C PRO A 296 -10.90 18.68 38.36
N GLU A 297 -10.15 19.05 39.41
CA GLU A 297 -9.14 20.10 39.33
C GLU A 297 -7.96 19.72 38.43
N ILE A 298 -7.45 18.49 38.60
CA ILE A 298 -6.31 17.98 37.83
C ILE A 298 -6.73 17.65 36.39
N ALA A 299 -7.94 17.13 36.20
CA ALA A 299 -8.51 16.89 34.87
C ALA A 299 -8.66 18.19 34.05
N ARG A 300 -8.82 19.35 34.72
CA ARG A 300 -8.98 20.67 34.11
C ARG A 300 -7.68 21.46 33.94
N GLN A 301 -6.53 20.99 34.44
CA GLN A 301 -5.26 21.72 34.38
C GLN A 301 -4.80 22.10 32.96
N ASN A 302 -5.24 21.36 31.94
CA ASN A 302 -4.87 21.60 30.55
C ASN A 302 -6.02 22.17 29.69
N ALA A 303 -7.16 22.54 30.30
CA ALA A 303 -8.25 23.21 29.62
C ALA A 303 -8.10 24.72 29.78
N GLU A 304 -8.33 25.48 28.71
CA GLU A 304 -8.33 26.95 28.76
C GLU A 304 -9.32 27.42 29.83
N ARG A 305 -8.87 28.22 30.81
CA ARG A 305 -9.74 28.82 31.82
C ARG A 305 -10.66 29.80 31.10
N THR A 306 -11.93 29.44 30.93
CA THR A 306 -12.95 30.38 30.51
C THR A 306 -13.11 31.44 31.61
N PRO A 307 -13.07 32.74 31.28
CA PRO A 307 -13.27 33.79 32.27
C PRO A 307 -14.67 33.65 32.89
N ARG A 308 -14.74 33.73 34.23
CA ARG A 308 -16.02 33.78 34.93
C ARG A 308 -16.61 35.18 34.72
N HIS A 309 -17.76 35.25 34.08
CA HIS A 309 -18.65 36.41 34.14
C HIS A 309 -19.37 36.45 35.48
#